data_AF-A0A261KLE2-F1
#
_entry.id   AF-A0A261KLE2-F1
#
_cell.length_a   1.000
_cell.length_b   1.000
_cell.length_c   1.000
_cell.angle_alpha   90.00
_cell.angle_beta   90.00
_cell.angle_gamma   90.00
#
_symmetry.space_group_name_H-M   'P 1'
#
loop_
_entity.id
_entity.type
_entity.pdbx_description
1 polymer ?
#
loop_
_entity_poly.entity_id
_entity_poly.type
_entity_poly.pdbx_seq_one_letter_code
_entity_poly.pdbx_strand_id
1 'polypeptide(L)'
;MRNLESKNVPLHDRATIDISVGKTWCNWLRENGYKTDFEQYIHHYPDTRGEQLANIYPYKLLGEFHQWLEETYIPEKFPEYVRKFVTPEECKLISEAIGYEIKPVFKRFKAEV
;
A
#
# COMPACT_ATOMS: atom_id res chain seq x y z
N MET A 1 4.74 -4.69 6.35
CA MET A 1 3.49 -5.14 7.03
C MET A 1 3.76 -5.99 8.26
N ARG A 2 4.73 -6.91 8.24
CA ARG A 2 5.07 -7.78 9.40
C ARG A 2 5.20 -7.03 10.73
N ASN A 3 5.77 -5.82 10.73
CA ASN A 3 5.92 -5.01 11.94
C ASN A 3 4.56 -4.57 12.53
N LEU A 4 3.55 -4.28 11.71
CA LEU A 4 2.20 -3.92 12.17
C LEU A 4 1.51 -5.12 12.83
N GLU A 5 1.55 -6.28 12.16
CA GLU A 5 0.98 -7.53 12.66
C GLU A 5 1.69 -7.97 13.95
N SER A 6 3.03 -7.91 14.00
CA SER A 6 3.81 -8.30 15.18
C SER A 6 3.55 -7.41 16.41
N LYS A 7 3.18 -6.15 16.19
CA LYS A 7 2.86 -5.17 17.24
C LYS A 7 1.36 -5.09 17.52
N ASN A 8 0.56 -5.96 16.89
CA ASN A 8 -0.88 -6.03 17.02
C ASN A 8 -1.57 -4.67 16.77
N VAL A 9 -1.04 -3.89 15.83
CA VAL A 9 -1.62 -2.60 15.41
C VAL A 9 -2.64 -2.89 14.31
N PRO A 10 -3.95 -2.69 14.57
CA PRO A 10 -4.98 -2.95 13.59
C PRO A 10 -4.87 -1.97 12.42
N LEU A 11 -4.99 -2.49 11.20
CA LEU A 11 -5.12 -1.68 10.00
C LEU A 11 -6.60 -1.66 9.61
N HIS A 12 -7.17 -0.46 9.44
CA HIS A 12 -8.56 -0.33 8.98
C HIS A 12 -8.73 -0.98 7.59
N ASP A 13 -9.86 -1.63 7.29
CA ASP A 13 -10.08 -2.36 6.02
C ASP A 13 -9.85 -1.49 4.76
N ARG A 14 -10.27 -0.22 4.83
CA ARG A 14 -10.03 0.79 3.79
C ARG A 14 -8.56 1.20 3.60
N ALA A 15 -7.69 0.88 4.55
CA ALA A 15 -6.26 1.13 4.49
C ALA A 15 -5.47 -0.05 3.91
N THR A 16 -6.14 -1.14 3.53
CA THR A 16 -5.47 -2.30 2.91
C THR A 16 -4.80 -1.92 1.60
N ILE A 17 -3.57 -2.38 1.40
CA ILE A 17 -2.70 -1.93 0.30
C ILE A 17 -2.75 -2.82 -0.95
N ASP A 18 -3.67 -3.79 -1.04
CA ASP A 18 -3.65 -4.85 -2.06
C ASP A 18 -3.48 -4.33 -3.49
N ILE A 19 -4.27 -3.31 -3.87
CA ILE A 19 -4.21 -2.72 -5.21
C ILE A 19 -3.10 -1.67 -5.31
N SER A 20 -2.92 -0.86 -4.26
CA SER A 20 -1.99 0.27 -4.32
C SER A 20 -0.54 -0.22 -4.44
N VAL A 21 -0.15 -1.22 -3.66
CA VAL A 21 1.21 -1.81 -3.71
C VAL A 21 1.52 -2.38 -5.10
N GLY A 22 0.58 -3.13 -5.69
CA GLY A 22 0.77 -3.73 -7.01
C GLY A 22 0.89 -2.68 -8.12
N LYS A 23 0.10 -1.60 -8.05
CA LYS A 23 0.19 -0.48 -9.00
C LYS A 23 1.51 0.26 -8.89
N THR A 24 1.95 0.57 -7.67
CA THR A 24 3.22 1.29 -7.44
C THR A 24 4.42 0.43 -7.82
N TRP A 25 4.38 -0.89 -7.54
CA TRP A 25 5.41 -1.83 -7.93
C TRP A 25 5.58 -1.89 -9.46
N CYS A 26 4.47 -2.08 -10.18
CA CYS A 26 4.47 -2.08 -11.64
C CYS A 26 5.02 -0.78 -12.23
N ASN A 27 4.72 0.36 -11.58
CA ASN A 27 5.28 1.65 -12.00
C ASN A 27 6.79 1.73 -11.78
N TRP A 28 7.27 1.35 -10.61
CA TRP A 28 8.70 1.33 -10.30
C TRP A 28 9.47 0.42 -11.26
N LEU A 29 8.93 -0.75 -11.60
CA LEU A 29 9.51 -1.64 -12.61
C LEU A 29 9.70 -0.92 -13.96
N ARG A 30 8.67 -0.23 -14.46
CA ARG A 30 8.78 0.54 -15.72
C ARG A 30 9.84 1.63 -15.64
N GLU A 31 9.88 2.37 -14.53
CA GLU A 31 10.86 3.44 -14.31
C GLU A 31 12.30 2.92 -14.27
N ASN A 32 12.49 1.66 -13.87
CA ASN A 32 13.79 0.99 -13.83
C ASN A 32 14.07 0.12 -15.07
N GLY A 33 13.32 0.32 -16.16
CA GLY A 33 13.60 -0.31 -17.46
C GLY A 33 13.12 -1.76 -17.60
N TYR A 34 12.32 -2.26 -16.66
CA TYR A 34 11.70 -3.57 -16.79
C TYR A 34 10.52 -3.52 -17.76
N LYS A 35 10.38 -4.57 -18.58
CA LYS A 35 9.15 -4.80 -19.34
C LYS A 35 8.05 -5.27 -18.39
N THR A 36 6.86 -4.68 -18.51
CA THR A 36 5.72 -4.95 -17.62
C THR A 36 4.49 -5.47 -18.36
N ASP A 37 4.69 -6.10 -19.51
CA ASP A 37 3.71 -6.88 -20.26
C ASP A 37 3.56 -8.27 -19.64
N PHE A 38 3.13 -8.31 -18.39
CA PHE A 38 2.91 -9.55 -17.66
C PHE A 38 1.58 -10.20 -18.05
N GLU A 39 1.52 -11.53 -17.93
CA GLU A 39 0.24 -12.24 -17.90
C GLU A 39 -0.64 -11.69 -16.77
N GLN A 40 -1.95 -11.75 -16.97
CA GLN A 40 -2.94 -11.24 -16.01
C GLN A 40 -4.01 -12.28 -15.73
N TYR A 41 -4.56 -12.25 -14.53
CA TYR A 41 -5.72 -13.03 -14.15
C TYR A 41 -6.81 -12.13 -13.56
N ILE A 42 -8.06 -12.62 -13.57
CA ILE A 42 -9.19 -11.94 -12.93
C ILE A 42 -9.15 -12.25 -11.44
N HIS A 43 -8.99 -11.21 -10.62
CA HIS A 43 -9.05 -11.28 -9.17
C HIS A 43 -10.41 -10.77 -8.69
N HIS A 44 -11.08 -11.54 -7.83
CA HIS A 44 -12.37 -11.18 -7.25
C HIS A 44 -12.18 -10.72 -5.81
N TYR A 45 -12.34 -9.42 -5.55
CA TYR A 45 -12.34 -8.90 -4.19
C TYR A 45 -13.68 -9.19 -3.50
N PRO A 46 -13.69 -9.52 -2.20
CA PRO A 46 -14.93 -9.79 -1.45
C PRO A 46 -15.71 -8.51 -1.10
N ASP A 47 -15.16 -7.33 -1.40
CA ASP A 47 -15.75 -6.03 -1.09
C ASP A 47 -16.23 -5.30 -2.36
N THR A 48 -16.53 -4.02 -2.25
CA THR A 48 -17.07 -3.21 -3.35
C THR A 48 -16.10 -2.99 -4.52
N ARG A 49 -14.84 -3.47 -4.45
CA ARG A 49 -13.88 -3.40 -5.56
C ARG A 49 -14.22 -4.35 -6.70
N GLY A 50 -14.96 -5.43 -6.43
CA GLY A 50 -15.39 -6.40 -7.44
C GLY A 50 -14.22 -7.07 -8.19
N GLU A 51 -14.41 -7.28 -9.49
CA GLU A 51 -13.42 -7.91 -10.37
C GLU A 51 -12.33 -6.93 -10.83
N GLN A 52 -11.07 -7.32 -10.70
CA GLN A 52 -9.92 -6.53 -11.12
C GLN A 52 -8.91 -7.42 -11.85
N LEU A 53 -8.25 -6.89 -12.89
CA LEU A 53 -7.12 -7.58 -13.52
C LEU A 53 -5.86 -7.40 -12.66
N ALA A 54 -5.23 -8.51 -12.31
CA ALA A 54 -4.01 -8.55 -11.52
C ALA A 54 -2.86 -9.18 -12.31
N ASN A 55 -1.67 -8.56 -12.23
CA ASN A 55 -0.47 -9.06 -12.88
C ASN A 55 0.06 -10.32 -12.20
N ILE A 56 0.48 -11.30 -13.01
CA ILE A 56 1.22 -12.48 -12.57
C ILE A 56 2.71 -12.16 -12.71
N TYR A 57 3.34 -11.76 -11.61
CA TYR A 57 4.77 -11.45 -11.62
C TYR A 57 5.63 -12.72 -11.67
N PRO A 58 6.69 -12.76 -12.49
CA PRO A 58 7.58 -13.91 -12.54
C PRO A 58 8.36 -14.07 -11.23
N TYR A 59 8.63 -15.31 -10.85
CA TYR A 59 9.32 -15.66 -9.59
C TYR A 59 10.65 -14.93 -9.38
N LYS A 60 11.40 -14.68 -10.46
CA LYS A 60 12.67 -13.95 -10.43
C LYS A 60 12.59 -12.53 -9.85
N LEU A 61 11.40 -11.91 -9.85
CA LEU A 61 11.20 -10.57 -9.30
C LEU A 61 10.86 -10.56 -7.81
N LEU A 62 10.70 -11.73 -7.16
CA LEU A 62 10.26 -11.79 -5.77
C LEU A 62 11.26 -11.14 -4.80
N GLY A 63 12.56 -11.36 -5.01
CA GLY A 63 13.61 -10.75 -4.19
C GLY A 63 13.62 -9.22 -4.34
N GLU A 64 13.61 -8.74 -5.59
CA GLU A 64 13.52 -7.31 -5.93
C GLU A 64 12.29 -6.66 -5.32
N PHE A 65 11.13 -7.33 -5.41
CA PHE A 65 9.89 -6.84 -4.82
C PHE A 65 10.00 -6.70 -3.29
N HIS A 66 10.57 -7.69 -2.59
CA HIS A 66 10.75 -7.59 -1.14
C HIS A 66 11.68 -6.45 -0.74
N GLN A 67 12.80 -6.30 -1.44
CA GLN A 67 13.73 -5.22 -1.17
C GLN A 67 13.08 -3.86 -1.41
N TRP A 68 12.44 -3.66 -2.58
CA TRP A 68 11.70 -2.45 -2.91
C TRP A 68 10.57 -2.14 -1.92
N LEU A 69 9.86 -3.18 -1.46
CA LEU A 69 8.75 -3.02 -0.52
C LEU A 69 9.24 -2.41 0.81
N GLU A 70 10.35 -2.93 1.35
CA GLU A 70 10.92 -2.48 2.62
C GLU A 70 11.69 -1.17 2.49
N GLU A 71 12.45 -0.97 1.40
CA GLU A 71 13.34 0.18 1.23
C GLU A 71 12.65 1.40 0.61
N THR A 72 11.56 1.21 -0.15
CA THR A 72 10.91 2.29 -0.90
C THR A 72 9.42 2.41 -0.58
N TYR A 73 8.65 1.34 -0.69
CA TYR A 73 7.19 1.46 -0.54
C TYR A 73 6.77 1.77 0.90
N ILE A 74 7.24 0.99 1.89
CA ILE A 74 6.90 1.19 3.30
C ILE A 74 7.37 2.54 3.83
N PRO A 75 8.59 3.05 3.52
CA PRO A 75 9.04 4.33 4.03
C PRO A 75 8.38 5.53 3.35
N GLU A 76 8.14 5.46 2.04
CA GLU A 76 7.77 6.65 1.26
C GLU A 76 6.29 6.66 0.85
N LYS A 77 5.76 5.52 0.40
CA LYS A 77 4.45 5.46 -0.28
C LYS A 77 3.33 5.08 0.68
N PHE A 78 3.63 4.19 1.62
CA PHE A 78 2.66 3.71 2.60
C PHE A 78 2.17 4.83 3.54
N PRO A 79 3.02 5.68 4.14
CA PRO A 79 2.59 6.81 4.97
C PRO A 79 1.61 7.75 4.26
N GLU A 80 1.89 8.07 2.98
CA GLU A 80 1.02 8.94 2.18
C GLU A 80 -0.33 8.31 1.84
N TYR A 81 -0.35 6.99 1.68
CA TYR A 81 -1.55 6.23 1.40
C TYR A 81 -2.42 6.09 2.66
N VAL A 82 -1.86 5.53 3.72
CA VAL A 82 -2.60 5.11 4.93
C VAL A 82 -3.22 6.30 5.66
N ARG A 83 -2.54 7.45 5.71
CA ARG A 83 -3.02 8.68 6.37
C ARG A 83 -4.35 9.23 5.84
N LYS A 84 -4.82 8.75 4.68
CA LYS A 84 -6.10 9.16 4.07
C LYS A 84 -7.29 8.38 4.62
N PHE A 85 -7.03 7.23 5.26
CA PHE A 85 -8.03 6.24 5.66
C PHE A 85 -8.06 5.99 7.17
N VAL A 86 -7.06 6.48 7.91
CA VAL A 86 -6.94 6.28 9.36
C VAL A 86 -6.99 7.60 10.12
N THR A 87 -7.38 7.53 11.38
CA THR A 87 -7.45 8.66 12.32
C THR A 87 -6.06 9.16 12.72
N PRO A 88 -5.94 10.35 13.33
CA PRO A 88 -4.66 10.83 13.86
C PRO A 88 -4.03 9.92 14.92
N GLU A 89 -4.84 9.27 15.75
CA GLU A 89 -4.36 8.33 16.77
C GLU A 89 -3.77 7.07 16.11
N GLU A 90 -4.48 6.51 15.13
CA GLU A 90 -4.00 5.37 14.34
C GLU A 90 -2.74 5.73 13.55
N CYS A 91 -2.61 6.96 13.01
CA CYS A 91 -1.37 7.41 12.37
C CYS A 91 -0.18 7.27 13.32
N LYS A 92 -0.34 7.64 14.60
CA LYS A 92 0.72 7.55 15.61
C LYS A 92 1.11 6.09 15.89
N LEU A 93 0.12 5.23 16.14
CA LEU A 93 0.35 3.80 16.38
C LEU A 93 1.05 3.11 15.20
N ILE A 94 0.60 3.41 13.98
CA ILE A 94 1.20 2.86 12.75
C ILE A 94 2.63 3.40 12.59
N SER A 95 2.87 4.68 12.90
CA SER A 95 4.22 5.27 12.83
C SER A 95 5.21 4.58 13.78
N GLU A 96 4.79 4.36 15.03
CA GLU A 96 5.58 3.62 16.02
C GLU A 96 5.82 2.17 15.60
N ALA A 97 4.86 1.57 14.89
CA ALA A 97 4.97 0.20 14.43
C ALA A 97 5.98 0.04 13.30
N ILE A 98 5.90 0.88 12.27
CA ILE A 98 6.75 0.79 11.08
C ILE A 98 8.09 1.53 11.20
N GLY A 99 8.23 2.42 12.20
CA GLY A 99 9.45 3.22 12.41
C GLY A 99 9.56 4.46 11.53
N TYR A 100 8.48 4.87 10.85
CA TYR A 100 8.42 6.02 9.95
C TYR A 100 7.28 6.95 10.34
N GLU A 101 7.50 8.27 10.26
CA GLU A 101 6.50 9.27 10.66
C GLU A 101 5.35 9.35 9.65
N ILE A 102 4.11 9.21 10.15
CA ILE A 102 2.88 9.42 9.38
C ILE A 102 2.15 10.64 9.93
N LYS A 103 2.19 11.75 9.19
CA LYS A 103 1.48 12.98 9.57
C LYS A 103 -0.02 12.86 9.27
N PRO A 104 -0.92 13.16 10.23
CA PRO A 104 -2.36 13.09 9.98
C PRO A 104 -2.80 14.06 8.87
N VAL A 105 -3.88 13.74 8.17
CA VAL A 105 -4.57 14.68 7.27
C VAL A 105 -5.81 15.21 7.99
N PHE A 106 -5.80 16.50 8.33
CA PHE A 106 -7.01 17.17 8.79
C PHE A 106 -7.86 17.53 7.57
N LYS A 107 -8.84 16.69 7.23
CA LYS A 107 -9.83 17.05 6.22
C LYS A 107 -10.62 18.26 6.75
N ARG A 108 -10.47 19.43 6.11
CA ARG A 108 -11.43 20.52 6.26
C ARG A 108 -12.74 20.02 5.66
N PHE A 109 -13.75 19.79 6.50
CA PHE A 109 -15.11 19.67 6.00
C PHE A 109 -15.47 21.01 5.35
N LYS A 110 -15.71 21.02 4.04
CA LYS A 110 -16.43 22.14 3.43
C LYS A 110 -17.82 22.12 4.04
N ALA A 111 -18.19 23.18 4.75
CA ALA A 111 -19.56 23.42 5.12
C ALA A 111 -20.38 23.43 3.82
N GLU A 112 -21.33 22.50 3.70
CA GLU A 112 -22.32 22.55 2.64
C GLU A 112 -23.15 23.83 2.87
N VAL A 113 -23.24 24.66 1.84
CA VAL A 113 -24.01 25.92 1.78
C VAL A 113 -25.37 25.63 1.18
#